data_AF-W1X9V8-F1
#
_entry.id   AF-W1X9V8-F1
#
_cell.length_a   1.000
_cell.length_b   1.000
_cell.length_c   1.000
_cell.angle_alpha   90.00
_cell.angle_beta   90.00
_cell.angle_gamma   90.00
#
_symmetry.space_group_name_H-M   'P 1'
#
loop_
_entity.id
_entity.type
_entity.pdbx_description
1 polymer ?
#
loop_
_entity_poly.entity_id
_entity_poly.type
_entity_poly.pdbx_seq_one_letter_code
_entity_poly.pdbx_strand_id
1 'polypeptide(L)' 'LSDILEQEKRLYKCHRSFVVNPANIARIEKKERILYFPNGATCLIARTKLKGLLEVVAALHRRR' A
#
# COMPACT_ATOMS: atom_id res chain seq x y z
N LEU A 1 6.94 11.50 -8.47
CA LEU A 1 6.18 10.28 -8.06
C LEU A 1 5.28 9.78 -9.18
N SER A 2 4.58 10.65 -9.90
CA SER A 2 3.68 10.25 -10.99
C SER A 2 4.43 9.48 -12.09
N ASP A 3 5.60 9.95 -12.51
CA ASP A 3 6.41 9.32 -13.56
C ASP A 3 6.84 7.88 -13.20
N ILE A 4 7.14 7.63 -11.91
CA ILE A 4 7.50 6.30 -11.40
C ILE A 4 6.29 5.36 -11.36
N LEU A 5 5.10 5.88 -11.03
CA LEU A 5 3.86 5.11 -11.05
C LEU A 5 3.44 4.70 -12.46
N GLU A 6 3.74 5.53 -13.46
CA GLU A 6 3.45 5.23 -14.86
C GLU A 6 4.37 4.13 -15.40
N GLN A 7 5.64 4.13 -15.00
CA GLN A 7 6.61 3.11 -15.39
C GLN A 7 6.39 1.79 -14.65
N GLU A 8 6.00 1.82 -13.37
CA GLU A 8 5.84 0.65 -12.52
C GLU A 8 4.40 0.49 -12.00
N LYS A 9 3.56 -0.16 -12.82
CA LYS A 9 2.13 -0.43 -12.52
C LYS A 9 1.89 -1.30 -11.28
N ARG A 10 2.94 -1.94 -10.76
CA ARG A 10 2.89 -2.77 -9.54
C ARG A 10 2.83 -1.91 -8.27
N LEU A 11 3.23 -0.65 -8.37
CA LEU A 11 3.29 0.26 -7.26
C LEU A 11 1.93 0.94 -7.02
N TYR A 12 1.62 1.16 -5.75
CA TYR A 12 0.39 1.82 -5.32
C TYR A 12 0.70 3.06 -4.51
N LYS A 13 0.08 4.19 -4.89
CA LYS A 13 0.26 5.46 -4.19
C LYS A 13 -0.62 5.50 -2.93
N CYS A 14 -0.14 5.04 -1.78
CA CYS A 14 -0.89 5.02 -0.51
C CYS A 14 -1.02 6.39 0.17
N HIS A 15 -0.13 7.34 -0.13
CA HIS A 15 -0.14 8.70 0.43
C HIS A 15 0.20 9.74 -0.66
N ARG A 16 0.09 11.05 -0.36
CA ARG A 16 0.54 12.08 -1.32
C ARG A 16 2.05 11.99 -1.60
N SER A 17 2.80 11.61 -0.57
CA SER A 17 4.27 11.54 -0.57
C SER A 17 4.83 10.11 -0.62
N PHE A 18 3.99 9.08 -0.55
CA PHE A 18 4.44 7.70 -0.47
C PHE A 18 3.81 6.82 -1.54
N VAL A 19 4.63 5.89 -2.02
CA VAL A 19 4.29 4.83 -2.97
C VAL A 19 4.82 3.54 -2.39
N VAL A 20 4.02 2.49 -2.42
CA VAL A 20 4.32 1.19 -1.79
C VAL A 20 4.00 0.06 -2.74
N ASN A 21 4.69 -1.07 -2.61
CA ASN A 21 4.35 -2.30 -3.31
C ASN A 21 3.33 -3.09 -2.47
N PRO A 22 2.06 -3.22 -2.91
CA PRO A 22 1.02 -3.94 -2.15
C PRO A 22 1.32 -5.42 -1.94
N ALA A 23 2.10 -6.05 -2.84
CA ALA A 23 2.46 -7.45 -2.73
C ALA A 23 3.45 -7.74 -1.57
N ASN A 24 4.13 -6.71 -1.06
CA ASN A 24 5.08 -6.82 0.03
C ASN A 24 4.53 -6.29 1.37
N ILE A 25 3.23 -6.02 1.45
CA ILE A 25 2.61 -5.56 2.70
C ILE A 25 2.34 -6.78 3.58
N ALA A 26 2.85 -6.77 4.81
CA ALA A 26 2.64 -7.84 5.78
C ALA A 26 1.34 -7.63 6.57
N ARG A 27 1.07 -6.39 7.00
CA ARG A 27 -0.12 -6.04 7.78
C ARG A 27 -0.55 -4.60 7.55
N ILE A 28 -1.85 -4.34 7.63
CA ILE A 28 -2.40 -2.98 7.64
C ILE A 28 -3.21 -2.78 8.92
N GLU A 29 -2.85 -1.76 9.70
CA GLU A 29 -3.61 -1.30 10.84
C GLU A 29 -4.57 -0.19 10.40
N LYS A 30 -5.88 -0.48 10.41
CA LYS A 30 -6.91 0.42 9.86
C LYS A 30 -7.18 1.60 10.79
N LYS A 31 -7.06 1.38 12.11
CA LYS A 31 -7.33 2.41 13.13
C LYS A 31 -6.29 3.52 13.05
N GLU A 32 -5.02 3.13 13.04
CA GLU A 32 -3.88 4.06 12.99
C GLU A 32 -3.51 4.47 11.55
N ARG A 33 -4.03 3.80 10.53
CA ARG A 33 -3.70 4.00 9.11
C ARG A 33 -2.21 3.81 8.84
N ILE A 34 -1.63 2.79 9.46
CA ILE A 34 -0.23 2.40 9.32
C ILE A 34 -0.17 1.04 8.62
N LEU A 35 0.65 0.94 7.59
CA LEU A 35 1.04 -0.36 7.03
C LEU A 35 2.40 -0.79 7.56
N TYR A 36 2.57 -2.10 7.65
CA TYR A 36 3.77 -2.79 8.12
C TYR A 36 4.30 -3.68 7.01
N PHE A 37 5.61 -3.59 6.78
CA PHE A 37 6.36 -4.43 5.86
C PHE A 37 7.02 -5.59 6.62
N PRO A 38 7.35 -6.71 5.95
CA PRO A 38 8.00 -7.85 6.59
C PRO A 38 9.41 -7.54 7.12
N ASN A 39 10.05 -6.48 6.63
CA ASN A 39 11.34 -5.99 7.14
C ASN A 39 11.21 -5.13 8.42
N GLY A 40 10.01 -5.00 9.00
CA GLY A 40 9.75 -4.17 10.17
C GLY A 40 9.53 -2.68 9.87
N ALA A 41 9.66 -2.25 8.62
CA ALA A 41 9.38 -0.87 8.24
C ALA A 41 7.88 -0.56 8.28
N THR A 42 7.55 0.71 8.53
CA THR A 42 6.16 1.19 8.57
C THR A 42 5.95 2.37 7.64
N CYS A 43 4.72 2.54 7.13
CA CYS A 43 4.35 3.70 6.33
C CYS A 43 2.93 4.17 6.66
N LEU A 44 2.72 5.49 6.57
CA LEU A 44 1.42 6.12 6.79
C LEU A 44 0.56 6.09 5.52
N ILE A 45 -0.74 5.89 5.71
CA ILE A 45 -1.73 5.82 4.63
C ILE A 45 -2.63 7.05 4.70
N ALA A 46 -2.89 7.67 3.54
CA ALA A 46 -3.87 8.74 3.43
C ALA A 46 -5.28 8.21 3.70
N ARG A 47 -6.09 8.99 4.45
CA ARG A 47 -7.46 8.60 4.81
C ARG A 47 -8.33 8.22 3.60
N THR A 48 -8.22 8.98 2.51
CA THR A 48 -8.96 8.74 1.26
C THR A 48 -8.52 7.50 0.50
N LYS A 49 -7.32 6.99 0.77
CA LYS A 49 -6.69 5.88 0.02
C LYS A 49 -6.68 4.56 0.77
N LEU A 50 -7.09 4.56 2.05
CA LEU A 50 -7.14 3.37 2.87
C LEU A 50 -8.03 2.27 2.27
N LYS A 51 -9.24 2.64 1.82
CA LYS A 51 -10.19 1.68 1.23
C LYS A 51 -9.62 1.02 -0.03
N GLY A 52 -9.10 1.81 -0.96
CA GLY A 52 -8.51 1.30 -2.19
C GLY A 52 -7.28 0.42 -1.96
N LEU A 53 -6.41 0.78 -0.99
CA LEU A 53 -5.26 -0.07 -0.65
C LEU A 53 -5.70 -1.43 -0.09
N LEU A 54 -6.72 -1.45 0.78
CA LEU A 54 -7.25 -2.69 1.34
C LEU A 54 -7.82 -3.62 0.26
N GLU A 55 -8.55 -3.06 -0.72
CA GLU A 55 -9.11 -3.82 -1.84
C GLU A 55 -8.02 -4.44 -2.72
N VAL A 56 -6.97 -3.67 -3.05
CA VAL A 56 -5.82 -4.15 -3.84
C VAL A 56 -5.07 -5.26 -3.11
N VAL A 57 -4.79 -5.07 -1.82
CA VAL A 57 -4.10 -6.08 -0.99
C VAL A 57 -4.97 -7.34 -0.88
N ALA A 58 -6.27 -7.21 -0.60
CA ALA A 58 -7.17 -8.36 -0.52
C ALA A 58 -7.26 -9.13 -1.85
N ALA A 59 -7.25 -8.45 -3.00
CA ALA A 59 -7.27 -9.08 -4.31
C ALA A 59 -5.97 -9.84 -4.63
N LEU A 60 -4.81 -9.33 -4.18
CA LEU A 60 -3.51 -9.97 -4.37
C LEU A 60 -3.33 -11.21 -3.50
N HIS A 61 -3.69 -11.13 -2.21
CA HIS A 61 -3.55 -12.27 -1.29
C HIS A 61 -4.57 -13.39 -1.55
N ARG A 62 -5.72 -13.09 -2.19
CA ARG A 62 -6.67 -14.13 -2.62
C ARG A 62 -6.17 -15.04 -3.75
N ARG A 63 -5.11 -14.64 -4.46
CA ARG A 63 -4.54 -15.41 -5.58
C ARG A 63 -3.40 -16.34 -5.18
N ARG A 64 -3.06 -16.43 -3.89
CA ARG A 64 -2.07 -17.37 -3.36
C ARG A 64 -2.72 -18.50 -2.59
#